data_AF-A0AAP0GH01-F1
#
_entry.id   AF-A0AAP0GH01-F1
#
_cell.length_a   1.000
_cell.length_b   1.000
_cell.length_c   1.000
_cell.angle_alpha   90.00
_cell.angle_beta   90.00
_cell.angle_gamma   90.00
#
_symmetry.space_group_name_H-M   'P 1'
#
loop_
_entity.id
_entity.type
_entity.pdbx_description
1 polymer ?
#
loop_
_entity_poly.entity_id
_entity_poly.type
_entity_poly.pdbx_seq_one_letter_code
_entity_poly.pdbx_strand_id
1 'polypeptide(L)'
;MDFRHHVPGGSPSSSSTTSSSSHNPTHRNGNGTTTAITTTNSNSSSDPMHSWWESISKARSRIHLLSTLLPRPESDDPNPISSLADSDAPARSLLSSLTAYSALSLSLTSSPYSGSGDDSLCNWLYDTFLSSDPDLRLVVLAFIPLIAGLYLSRIHSLSNLTPSLAGFEAVLLALYSSETKSRAGKPVLISIPDLSQPSLYHSPRVSNTKKKPNSAKVNPNSGAQQPSRPSVGILSPPLEPQTAIKSTKRATIVGVALDCYYKQISQMPSWSKLDFCKFAADWAGQDCACKSEFDRNHEDPVTFSVTDTDSFDGNGEDRIEIEGQVVEDMKNLEIQDANSDTGVGRGTRILLPWELLQPMLRILGHCLLGPLNPNDVKDAASLAVRCLYARASHDLVPQAILATRSLIQLDNRGREAAAMAAASVANTVGSNANTPSKAKKPEILLVSK
;
A
#
# COMPACT_ATOMS: atom_id res chain seq x y z
N MET A 1 -18.06 -9.86 -50.94
CA MET A 1 -17.79 -9.65 -52.38
C MET A 1 -16.85 -8.45 -52.46
N ASP A 2 -15.56 -8.66 -52.24
CA ASP A 2 -14.59 -9.18 -53.23
C ASP A 2 -14.38 -8.14 -54.34
N PHE A 3 -13.20 -7.74 -54.79
CA PHE A 3 -11.77 -7.90 -54.46
C PHE A 3 -11.10 -6.94 -55.46
N ARG A 4 -9.96 -6.31 -55.14
CA ARG A 4 -8.76 -6.43 -55.99
C ARG A 4 -7.55 -5.73 -55.37
N HIS A 5 -6.51 -6.56 -55.27
CA HIS A 5 -5.15 -6.29 -54.83
C HIS A 5 -4.36 -5.44 -55.82
N HIS A 6 -3.38 -4.71 -55.31
CA HIS A 6 -2.11 -4.52 -55.99
C HIS A 6 -0.95 -4.56 -54.99
N VAL A 7 -0.02 -5.49 -55.24
CA VAL A 7 1.31 -5.62 -54.63
C VAL A 7 2.33 -5.02 -55.62
N PRO A 8 3.41 -4.40 -55.14
CA PRO A 8 4.76 -4.98 -55.25
C PRO A 8 5.56 -4.78 -53.94
N GLY A 9 6.45 -5.65 -53.44
CA GLY A 9 7.33 -6.59 -54.11
C GLY A 9 8.71 -5.95 -54.33
N GLY A 10 9.67 -6.16 -53.42
CA GLY A 10 11.10 -5.95 -53.69
C GLY A 10 11.95 -5.44 -52.52
N SER A 11 12.68 -6.35 -51.86
CA SER A 11 13.95 -6.03 -51.19
C SER A 11 15.02 -5.67 -52.25
N PRO A 12 16.07 -4.93 -51.88
CA PRO A 12 17.35 -5.63 -51.74
C PRO A 12 18.25 -5.11 -50.61
N SER A 13 18.99 -6.06 -50.01
CA SER A 13 20.22 -5.82 -49.28
C SER A 13 21.36 -5.49 -50.24
N SER A 14 22.28 -4.61 -49.83
CA SER A 14 23.75 -4.82 -49.77
C SER A 14 24.53 -3.51 -49.88
N SER A 15 25.27 -3.21 -48.82
CA SER A 15 26.69 -2.83 -48.78
C SER A 15 27.28 -1.97 -49.92
N SER A 16 27.86 -0.81 -49.58
CA SER A 16 29.29 -0.55 -49.83
C SER A 16 29.76 0.85 -49.38
N THR A 17 30.99 0.82 -48.86
CA THR A 17 32.08 1.82 -48.99
C THR A 17 32.06 3.12 -48.19
N THR A 18 32.99 3.10 -47.24
CA THR A 18 33.76 4.19 -46.65
C THR A 18 34.60 4.99 -47.66
N SER A 19 34.92 6.22 -47.24
CA SER A 19 36.11 7.04 -47.52
C SER A 19 36.09 8.05 -48.68
N SER A 20 36.21 9.33 -48.30
CA SER A 20 37.04 10.40 -48.92
C SER A 20 36.84 11.67 -48.06
N SER A 21 37.79 12.00 -47.18
CA SER A 21 38.97 12.85 -47.43
C SER A 21 38.70 14.36 -47.30
N SER A 22 39.05 14.86 -46.11
CA SER A 22 39.95 16.00 -45.87
C SER A 22 39.77 17.27 -46.71
N HIS A 23 39.24 18.34 -46.11
CA HIS A 23 39.55 19.73 -46.47
C HIS A 23 39.90 20.52 -45.19
N ASN A 24 41.18 20.89 -45.11
CA ASN A 24 41.75 21.87 -44.19
C ASN A 24 41.52 23.27 -44.80
N PRO A 25 41.43 24.33 -43.98
CA PRO A 25 42.37 25.42 -44.19
C PRO A 25 42.97 25.96 -42.88
N THR A 26 44.24 26.32 -42.98
CA THR A 26 45.11 26.86 -41.94
C THR A 26 45.06 28.39 -41.84
N HIS A 27 45.56 28.87 -40.69
CA HIS A 27 45.95 30.25 -40.28
C HIS A 27 44.82 31.13 -39.68
N ARG A 28 44.99 31.87 -38.57
CA ARG A 28 46.20 32.44 -37.94
C ARG A 28 45.92 32.85 -36.46
N ASN A 29 46.99 32.86 -35.66
CA ASN A 29 47.14 33.27 -34.25
C ASN A 29 46.35 34.49 -33.72
N GLY A 30 46.00 34.43 -32.43
CA GLY A 30 45.75 35.59 -31.56
C GLY A 30 45.38 35.20 -30.13
N ASN A 31 46.33 35.30 -29.19
CA ASN A 31 46.14 35.12 -27.75
C ASN A 31 45.18 36.18 -27.16
N GLY A 32 44.27 35.77 -26.28
CA GLY A 32 43.42 36.70 -25.52
C GLY A 32 42.53 35.98 -24.49
N THR A 33 43.01 35.90 -23.26
CA THR A 33 42.33 35.39 -22.08
C THR A 33 41.14 36.29 -21.72
N THR A 34 39.89 35.85 -21.88
CA THR A 34 38.76 36.42 -21.14
C THR A 34 37.60 35.44 -20.99
N THR A 35 37.17 35.32 -19.74
CA THR A 35 35.98 34.67 -19.18
C THR A 35 34.71 34.81 -20.05
N ALA A 36 34.12 33.68 -20.44
CA ALA A 36 32.75 33.63 -20.96
C ALA A 36 31.98 32.53 -20.23
N ILE A 37 31.12 32.97 -19.31
CA ILE A 37 30.04 32.19 -18.70
C ILE A 37 29.17 31.70 -19.86
N THR A 38 29.32 30.42 -20.20
CA THR A 38 28.40 29.77 -21.13
C THR A 38 27.27 29.20 -20.29
N THR A 39 26.22 29.99 -20.14
CA THR A 39 24.88 29.52 -19.79
C THR A 39 24.44 28.60 -20.92
N THR A 40 24.78 27.31 -20.81
CA THR A 40 24.17 26.28 -21.64
C THR A 40 22.73 26.12 -21.15
N ASN A 41 21.82 26.87 -21.78
CA ASN A 41 20.41 26.51 -21.84
C ASN A 41 20.34 25.14 -22.54
N SER A 42 20.39 24.07 -21.75
CA SER A 42 20.10 22.72 -22.17
C SER A 42 18.60 22.61 -22.43
N ASN A 43 18.15 23.10 -23.59
CA ASN A 43 16.91 22.63 -24.19
C ASN A 43 17.15 21.18 -24.63
N SER A 44 17.02 20.25 -23.67
CA SER A 44 17.07 18.83 -23.93
C SER A 44 15.82 18.41 -24.68
N SER A 45 15.83 18.54 -26.01
CA SER A 45 15.08 17.61 -26.85
C SER A 45 15.79 16.26 -26.78
N SER A 46 15.70 15.59 -25.62
CA SER A 46 16.25 14.25 -25.44
C SER A 46 15.49 13.31 -26.36
N ASP A 47 16.19 12.69 -27.31
CA ASP A 47 15.63 11.61 -28.12
C ASP A 47 15.09 10.52 -27.17
N PRO A 48 13.77 10.19 -27.25
CA PRO A 48 13.17 9.15 -26.42
C PRO A 48 13.91 7.81 -26.48
N MET A 49 14.51 7.46 -27.63
CA MET A 49 15.29 6.22 -27.77
C MET A 49 16.58 6.27 -26.95
N HIS A 50 17.27 7.41 -26.91
CA HIS A 50 18.48 7.59 -26.10
C HIS A 50 18.16 7.53 -24.61
N SER A 51 17.09 8.20 -24.16
CA SER A 51 16.64 8.14 -22.76
C SER A 51 16.27 6.72 -22.34
N TRP A 52 15.66 5.95 -23.25
CA TRP A 52 15.29 4.56 -22.98
C TRP A 52 16.52 3.65 -22.84
N TRP A 53 17.49 3.75 -23.75
CA TRP A 53 18.74 2.98 -23.67
C TRP A 53 19.57 3.33 -22.43
N GLU A 54 19.61 4.61 -22.03
CA GLU A 54 20.25 5.04 -20.79
C GLU A 54 19.60 4.38 -19.56
N SER A 55 18.27 4.32 -19.53
CA SER A 55 17.51 3.64 -18.46
C SER A 55 17.88 2.17 -18.35
N ILE A 56 17.90 1.45 -19.49
CA ILE A 56 18.27 0.03 -19.54
C ILE A 56 19.71 -0.18 -19.11
N SER A 57 20.65 0.59 -19.65
CA SER A 57 22.07 0.49 -19.30
C SER A 57 22.29 0.70 -17.80
N LYS A 58 21.58 1.68 -17.21
CA LYS A 58 21.63 1.97 -15.78
C LYS A 58 21.00 0.86 -14.94
N ALA A 59 19.88 0.28 -15.37
CA ALA A 59 19.27 -0.85 -14.69
C ALA A 59 20.19 -2.07 -14.69
N ARG A 60 20.85 -2.36 -15.82
CA ARG A 60 21.85 -3.44 -15.94
C ARG A 60 23.02 -3.25 -15.00
N SER A 61 23.61 -2.05 -14.97
CA SER A 61 24.75 -1.77 -14.08
C SER A 61 24.37 -1.90 -12.61
N ARG A 62 23.17 -1.46 -12.21
CA ARG A 62 22.65 -1.65 -10.84
C ARG A 62 22.42 -3.11 -10.50
N ILE A 63 21.89 -3.92 -11.42
CA ILE A 63 21.68 -5.37 -11.22
C ILE A 63 23.02 -6.10 -11.07
N HIS A 64 24.01 -5.81 -11.92
CA HIS A 64 25.34 -6.40 -11.78
C HIS A 64 25.99 -5.99 -10.46
N LEU A 65 25.91 -4.72 -10.06
CA LEU A 65 26.40 -4.29 -8.76
C LEU A 65 25.69 -5.04 -7.63
N LEU A 66 24.36 -5.17 -7.67
CA LEU A 66 23.59 -5.92 -6.67
C LEU A 66 24.05 -7.38 -6.58
N SER A 67 24.31 -8.03 -7.72
CA SER A 67 24.79 -9.42 -7.77
C SER A 67 26.15 -9.62 -7.08
N THR A 68 26.98 -8.58 -7.00
CA THR A 68 28.27 -8.63 -6.28
C THR A 68 28.13 -8.41 -4.78
N LEU A 69 27.05 -7.77 -4.34
CA LEU A 69 26.81 -7.46 -2.93
C LEU A 69 26.08 -8.58 -2.19
N LEU A 70 25.29 -9.37 -2.92
CA LEU A 70 24.48 -10.43 -2.33
C LEU A 70 25.31 -11.70 -2.11
N PRO A 71 25.07 -12.43 -1.01
CA PRO A 71 25.64 -13.76 -0.80
C PRO A 71 25.33 -14.68 -1.98
N ARG A 72 26.34 -15.40 -2.46
CA ARG A 72 26.17 -16.35 -3.55
C ARG A 72 25.28 -17.51 -3.05
N PRO A 73 24.19 -17.87 -3.75
CA PRO A 73 23.41 -19.03 -3.36
C PRO A 73 24.28 -20.29 -3.46
N GLU A 74 24.19 -21.19 -2.49
CA GLU A 74 24.98 -22.43 -2.41
C GLU A 74 24.61 -23.46 -3.51
N SER A 75 23.68 -23.14 -4.41
CA SER A 75 23.30 -23.95 -5.56
C SER A 75 24.28 -23.78 -6.73
N ASP A 76 24.53 -24.86 -7.47
CA ASP A 76 25.38 -24.93 -8.67
C ASP A 76 24.96 -24.02 -9.85
N ASP A 77 23.85 -23.27 -9.72
CA ASP A 77 23.38 -22.34 -10.74
C ASP A 77 24.16 -21.00 -10.73
N PRO A 78 24.63 -20.51 -11.89
CA PRO A 78 25.33 -19.24 -11.98
C PRO A 78 24.39 -18.06 -11.70
N ASN A 79 24.56 -17.40 -10.54
CA ASN A 79 23.96 -16.11 -10.13
C ASN A 79 22.65 -15.73 -10.86
N PRO A 80 21.47 -16.22 -10.40
CA PRO A 80 20.19 -16.01 -11.08
C PRO A 80 19.73 -14.55 -11.16
N ILE A 81 20.41 -13.64 -10.43
CA ILE A 81 20.13 -12.21 -10.43
C ILE A 81 20.83 -11.52 -11.60
N SER A 82 22.02 -11.99 -12.00
CA SER A 82 22.78 -11.38 -13.10
C SER A 82 22.08 -11.55 -14.44
N SER A 83 21.39 -12.67 -14.67
CA SER A 83 20.62 -12.92 -15.89
C SER A 83 19.43 -11.97 -16.07
N LEU A 84 18.94 -11.35 -14.98
CA LEU A 84 17.88 -10.33 -15.06
C LEU A 84 18.35 -9.06 -15.78
N ALA A 85 19.66 -8.81 -15.81
CA ALA A 85 20.25 -7.70 -16.57
C ALA A 85 20.03 -7.88 -18.08
N ASP A 86 20.00 -9.12 -18.57
CA ASP A 86 19.87 -9.39 -20.01
C ASP A 86 18.44 -9.26 -20.54
N SER A 87 17.46 -9.05 -19.65
CA SER A 87 16.06 -8.78 -20.01
C SER A 87 15.89 -7.49 -20.83
N ASP A 88 14.80 -7.42 -21.60
CA ASP A 88 14.36 -6.21 -22.31
C ASP A 88 13.94 -5.09 -21.35
N ALA A 89 13.50 -5.44 -20.14
CA ALA A 89 13.12 -4.50 -19.08
C ALA A 89 13.77 -4.90 -17.74
N PRO A 90 15.07 -4.66 -17.55
CA PRO A 90 15.82 -5.20 -16.42
C PRO A 90 15.28 -4.77 -15.05
N ALA A 91 14.89 -3.51 -14.89
CA ALA A 91 14.34 -2.98 -13.64
C ALA A 91 13.00 -3.63 -13.27
N ARG A 92 12.11 -3.85 -14.24
CA ARG A 92 10.84 -4.55 -14.03
C ARG A 92 11.05 -6.04 -13.76
N SER A 93 11.97 -6.67 -14.48
CA SER A 93 12.36 -8.06 -14.24
C SER A 93 12.87 -8.25 -12.80
N LEU A 94 13.72 -7.33 -12.32
CA LEU A 94 14.19 -7.29 -10.94
C LEU A 94 13.04 -7.12 -9.93
N LEU A 95 12.11 -6.19 -10.16
CA LEU A 95 10.94 -5.98 -9.31
C LEU A 95 10.05 -7.23 -9.19
N SER A 96 9.90 -7.98 -10.28
CA SER A 96 9.07 -9.18 -10.37
C SER A 96 9.78 -10.47 -9.91
N SER A 97 11.08 -10.42 -9.64
CA SER A 97 11.86 -11.60 -9.27
C SER A 97 11.77 -11.88 -7.77
N LEU A 98 11.05 -12.93 -7.39
CA LEU A 98 10.99 -13.40 -6.00
C LEU A 98 12.39 -13.78 -5.48
N THR A 99 13.24 -14.38 -6.31
CA THR A 99 14.61 -14.77 -5.94
C THR A 99 15.48 -13.56 -5.59
N ALA A 100 15.40 -12.49 -6.39
CA ALA A 100 16.13 -11.26 -6.08
C ALA A 100 15.61 -10.59 -4.80
N TYR A 101 14.28 -10.57 -4.63
CA TYR A 101 13.66 -10.05 -3.42
C TYR A 101 14.07 -10.84 -2.18
N SER A 102 13.96 -12.17 -2.20
CA SER A 102 14.30 -13.02 -1.06
C SER A 102 15.77 -12.92 -0.69
N ALA A 103 16.69 -12.91 -1.67
CA ALA A 103 18.12 -12.75 -1.42
C ALA A 103 18.43 -11.42 -0.73
N LEU A 104 17.86 -10.31 -1.21
CA LEU A 104 18.08 -8.99 -0.62
C LEU A 104 17.44 -8.88 0.77
N SER A 105 16.21 -9.36 0.92
CA SER A 105 15.48 -9.34 2.20
C SER A 105 16.18 -10.19 3.26
N LEU A 106 16.71 -11.36 2.89
CA LEU A 106 17.49 -12.23 3.77
C LEU A 106 18.78 -11.53 4.20
N SER A 107 19.53 -10.94 3.26
CA SER A 107 20.76 -10.23 3.58
C SER A 107 20.52 -9.05 4.55
N LEU A 108 19.41 -8.31 4.38
CA LEU A 108 19.02 -7.21 5.26
C LEU A 108 18.56 -7.69 6.65
N THR A 109 17.94 -8.87 6.74
CA THR A 109 17.37 -9.40 8.00
C THR A 109 18.40 -10.17 8.82
N SER A 110 19.23 -10.99 8.17
CA SER A 110 20.18 -11.90 8.83
C SER A 110 21.38 -11.17 9.45
N SER A 111 21.82 -10.05 8.89
CA SER A 111 22.92 -9.27 9.47
C SER A 111 22.40 -8.33 10.56
N PRO A 112 22.90 -8.40 11.81
CA PRO A 112 22.56 -7.43 12.85
C PRO A 112 23.12 -6.03 12.54
N TYR A 113 24.14 -5.94 11.68
CA TYR A 113 24.77 -4.70 11.20
C TYR A 113 24.10 -4.09 9.97
N SER A 114 23.13 -4.78 9.37
CA SER A 114 22.34 -4.22 8.27
C SER A 114 21.69 -2.89 8.68
N GLY A 115 21.67 -1.93 7.78
CA GLY A 115 21.17 -0.59 8.06
C GLY A 115 22.22 0.40 8.56
N SER A 116 23.47 0.00 8.74
CA SER A 116 24.57 0.91 9.08
C SER A 116 24.96 1.81 7.90
N GLY A 117 25.66 2.92 8.20
CA GLY A 117 26.06 3.88 7.16
C GLY A 117 27.08 3.33 6.17
N ASP A 118 27.82 2.30 6.57
CA ASP A 118 28.77 1.54 5.76
C ASP A 118 28.13 0.33 5.05
N ASP A 119 26.83 0.06 5.27
CA ASP A 119 26.12 -1.02 4.60
C ASP A 119 25.99 -0.75 3.09
N SER A 120 26.74 -1.53 2.31
CA SER A 120 26.74 -1.49 0.85
C SER A 120 25.35 -1.69 0.23
N LEU A 121 24.45 -2.46 0.85
CA LEU A 121 23.09 -2.67 0.36
C LEU A 121 22.22 -1.43 0.59
N CYS A 122 22.37 -0.76 1.73
CA CYS A 122 21.70 0.51 1.99
C CYS A 122 22.18 1.60 1.01
N ASN A 123 23.50 1.65 0.74
CA ASN A 123 24.06 2.54 -0.28
C ASN A 123 23.50 2.22 -1.66
N TRP A 124 23.42 0.95 -2.04
CA TRP A 124 22.82 0.53 -3.31
C TRP A 124 21.35 0.96 -3.42
N LEU A 125 20.55 0.78 -2.36
CA LEU A 125 19.14 1.18 -2.31
C LEU A 125 18.98 2.71 -2.45
N TYR A 126 19.78 3.47 -1.70
CA TYR A 126 19.80 4.93 -1.74
C TYR A 126 20.12 5.44 -3.16
N ASP A 127 21.21 4.97 -3.73
CA ASP A 127 21.68 5.33 -5.05
C ASP A 127 20.73 4.91 -6.18
N THR A 128 20.06 3.77 -6.01
CA THR A 128 19.08 3.27 -6.97
C THR A 128 17.82 4.13 -6.94
N PHE A 129 17.38 4.58 -5.77
CA PHE A 129 16.25 5.50 -5.64
C PHE A 129 16.54 6.89 -6.25
N LEU A 130 17.77 7.39 -6.10
CA LEU A 130 18.18 8.65 -6.72
C LEU A 130 18.28 8.60 -8.25
N SER A 131 18.20 7.41 -8.86
CA SER A 131 18.10 7.28 -10.31
C SER A 131 16.93 8.07 -10.89
N SER A 132 17.04 8.55 -12.13
CA SER A 132 15.94 9.14 -12.90
C SER A 132 14.94 8.10 -13.41
N ASP A 133 15.34 6.83 -13.44
CA ASP A 133 14.51 5.70 -13.90
C ASP A 133 13.38 5.41 -12.90
N PRO A 134 12.10 5.54 -13.30
CA PRO A 134 10.97 5.26 -12.42
C PRO A 134 10.85 3.78 -12.03
N ASP A 135 11.24 2.84 -12.90
CA ASP A 135 11.13 1.41 -12.61
C ASP A 135 12.16 0.99 -11.56
N LEU A 136 13.37 1.56 -11.60
CA LEU A 136 14.36 1.36 -10.52
C LEU A 136 13.90 1.95 -9.18
N ARG A 137 13.18 3.08 -9.21
CA ARG A 137 12.56 3.62 -7.99
C ARG A 137 11.48 2.69 -7.44
N LEU A 138 10.70 2.04 -8.30
CA LEU A 138 9.72 1.03 -7.88
C LEU A 138 10.39 -0.16 -7.19
N VAL A 139 11.56 -0.61 -7.67
CA VAL A 139 12.34 -1.66 -6.99
C VAL A 139 12.65 -1.25 -5.55
N VAL A 140 13.16 -0.04 -5.32
CA VAL A 140 13.46 0.44 -3.95
C VAL A 140 12.18 0.57 -3.13
N LEU A 141 11.10 1.09 -3.71
CA LEU A 141 9.80 1.19 -3.04
C LEU A 141 9.31 -0.17 -2.54
N ALA A 142 9.52 -1.26 -3.28
CA ALA A 142 9.12 -2.60 -2.87
C ALA A 142 9.78 -3.07 -1.57
N PHE A 143 10.96 -2.55 -1.20
CA PHE A 143 11.65 -2.87 0.06
C PHE A 143 11.32 -1.91 1.20
N ILE A 144 10.54 -0.85 0.97
CA ILE A 144 10.20 0.12 2.03
C ILE A 144 9.46 -0.51 3.21
N PRO A 145 8.49 -1.42 3.03
CA PRO A 145 7.90 -2.13 4.17
C PRO A 145 8.94 -2.85 5.03
N LEU A 146 9.90 -3.54 4.40
CA LEU A 146 10.97 -4.24 5.09
C LEU A 146 11.92 -3.28 5.80
N ILE A 147 12.38 -2.23 5.13
CA ILE A 147 13.28 -1.23 5.69
C ILE A 147 12.61 -0.51 6.87
N ALA A 148 11.36 -0.09 6.72
CA ALA A 148 10.59 0.52 7.81
C ALA A 148 10.40 -0.46 8.97
N GLY A 149 10.09 -1.72 8.67
CA GLY A 149 10.02 -2.85 9.59
C GLY A 149 11.25 -2.98 10.46
N LEU A 150 12.39 -3.23 9.82
CA LEU A 150 13.68 -3.42 10.47
C LEU A 150 14.13 -2.16 11.22
N TYR A 151 13.98 -0.98 10.61
CA TYR A 151 14.34 0.29 11.25
C TYR A 151 13.56 0.53 12.53
N LEU A 152 12.23 0.41 12.48
CA LEU A 152 11.36 0.66 13.64
C LEU A 152 11.54 -0.42 14.72
N SER A 153 11.75 -1.68 14.36
CA SER A 153 12.01 -2.73 15.34
C SER A 153 13.38 -2.54 16.02
N ARG A 154 14.43 -2.22 15.26
CA ARG A 154 15.79 -2.05 15.81
C ARG A 154 15.94 -0.78 16.64
N ILE A 155 15.34 0.34 16.23
CA ILE A 155 15.48 1.61 16.98
C ILE A 155 14.73 1.60 18.32
N HIS A 156 13.71 0.75 18.47
CA HIS A 156 12.96 0.59 19.72
C HIS A 156 13.39 -0.66 20.52
N SER A 157 14.30 -1.48 20.00
CA SER A 157 14.91 -2.57 20.76
C SER A 157 15.95 -2.01 21.72
N LEU A 158 15.77 -2.25 23.03
CA LEU A 158 16.53 -1.66 24.15
C LEU A 158 18.00 -2.15 24.28
N SER A 159 18.63 -2.60 23.20
CA SER A 159 20.01 -3.10 23.24
C SER A 159 21.02 -2.00 22.91
N ASN A 160 21.82 -1.62 23.91
CA ASN A 160 22.94 -0.65 23.80
C ASN A 160 24.08 -1.10 22.85
N LEU A 161 23.94 -2.25 22.19
CA LEU A 161 24.86 -2.81 21.20
C LEU A 161 24.34 -2.64 19.76
N THR A 162 23.22 -1.93 19.57
CA THR A 162 22.65 -1.75 18.23
C THR A 162 23.60 -0.90 17.37
N PRO A 163 24.00 -1.39 16.19
CA PRO A 163 24.81 -0.61 15.28
C PRO A 163 24.03 0.61 14.78
N SER A 164 24.77 1.60 14.27
CA SER A 164 24.17 2.77 13.62
C SER A 164 23.12 2.31 12.61
N LEU A 165 21.96 2.99 12.56
CA LEU A 165 20.91 2.76 11.55
C LEU A 165 20.97 3.79 10.41
N ALA A 166 22.09 4.50 10.27
CA ALA A 166 22.25 5.61 9.33
C ALA A 166 21.99 5.24 7.87
N GLY A 167 22.25 4.00 7.45
CA GLY A 167 21.95 3.51 6.11
C GLY A 167 20.44 3.44 5.84
N PHE A 168 19.66 2.88 6.77
CA PHE A 168 18.19 2.90 6.67
C PHE A 168 17.64 4.32 6.74
N GLU A 169 18.19 5.15 7.61
CA GLU A 169 17.79 6.55 7.73
C GLU A 169 18.05 7.33 6.44
N ALA A 170 19.18 7.08 5.77
CA ALA A 170 19.52 7.71 4.50
C ALA A 170 18.50 7.36 3.40
N VAL A 171 18.10 6.09 3.28
CA VAL A 171 17.08 5.66 2.31
C VAL A 171 15.74 6.33 2.64
N LEU A 172 15.27 6.26 3.88
CA LEU A 172 13.99 6.86 4.29
C LEU A 172 13.98 8.39 4.11
N LEU A 173 15.09 9.07 4.42
CA LEU A 173 15.25 10.51 4.19
C LEU A 173 15.30 10.86 2.71
N ALA A 174 15.85 10.00 1.85
CA ALA A 174 15.83 10.22 0.40
C ALA A 174 14.39 10.26 -0.13
N LEU A 175 13.55 9.29 0.28
CA LEU A 175 12.13 9.26 -0.07
C LEU A 175 11.40 10.50 0.46
N TYR A 176 11.59 10.81 1.75
CA TYR A 176 10.99 11.98 2.38
C TYR A 176 11.39 13.28 1.68
N SER A 177 12.67 13.44 1.33
CA SER A 177 13.19 14.61 0.63
C SER A 177 12.64 14.73 -0.78
N SER A 178 12.51 13.61 -1.50
CA SER A 178 11.88 13.57 -2.82
C SER A 178 10.42 14.02 -2.76
N GLU A 179 9.65 13.50 -1.80
CA GLU A 179 8.26 13.89 -1.60
C GLU A 179 8.13 15.36 -1.16
N THR A 180 9.01 15.83 -0.28
CA THR A 180 9.02 17.23 0.19
C THR A 180 9.29 18.19 -0.98
N LYS A 181 10.25 17.86 -1.85
CA LYS A 181 10.53 18.61 -3.09
C LYS A 181 9.33 18.61 -4.03
N SER A 182 8.69 17.45 -4.21
CA SER A 182 7.49 17.30 -5.04
C SER A 182 6.33 18.18 -4.56
N ARG A 183 6.14 18.29 -3.24
CA ARG A 183 5.11 19.14 -2.64
C ARG A 183 5.42 20.63 -2.70
N ALA A 184 6.69 21.02 -2.86
CA ALA A 184 7.13 22.42 -2.93
C ALA A 184 6.55 23.32 -1.81
N GLY A 185 6.48 22.79 -0.58
CA GLY A 185 5.93 23.50 0.58
C GLY A 185 4.39 23.62 0.61
N LYS A 186 3.67 22.94 -0.29
CA LYS A 186 2.20 22.97 -0.36
C LYS A 186 1.59 21.76 0.36
N PRO A 187 0.41 21.91 0.99
CA PRO A 187 -0.34 20.78 1.51
C PRO A 187 -0.92 19.93 0.38
N VAL A 188 -1.20 18.66 0.67
CA VAL A 188 -1.97 17.79 -0.23
C VAL A 188 -3.45 18.05 0.03
N LEU A 189 -4.15 18.57 -0.97
CA LEU A 189 -5.57 18.94 -0.87
C LEU A 189 -6.45 17.94 -1.64
N ILE A 190 -7.67 17.73 -1.16
CA ILE A 190 -8.70 16.95 -1.84
C ILE A 190 -9.98 17.78 -1.94
N SER A 191 -10.62 17.79 -3.11
CA SER A 191 -11.96 18.36 -3.27
C SER A 191 -12.98 17.36 -2.75
N ILE A 192 -13.78 17.76 -1.76
CA ILE A 192 -14.84 16.91 -1.20
C ILE A 192 -16.04 17.00 -2.15
N PRO A 193 -16.49 15.87 -2.74
CA PRO A 193 -17.65 15.87 -3.63
C PRO A 193 -18.92 16.30 -2.88
N ASP A 194 -19.71 17.17 -3.51
CA ASP A 194 -21.00 17.65 -3.00
C ASP A 194 -22.11 17.20 -3.96
N LEU A 195 -23.10 16.45 -3.45
CA LEU A 195 -24.24 15.96 -4.23
C LEU A 195 -25.19 17.09 -4.66
N SER A 196 -25.09 18.27 -4.05
CA SER A 196 -25.84 19.47 -4.49
C SER A 196 -25.31 20.06 -5.79
N GLN A 197 -24.09 19.66 -6.20
CA GLN A 197 -23.43 20.11 -7.41
C GLN A 197 -23.47 19.03 -8.51
N PRO A 198 -23.58 19.42 -9.79
CA PRO A 198 -23.44 18.47 -10.89
C PRO A 198 -22.03 17.88 -10.89
N SER A 199 -21.95 16.59 -11.18
CA SER A 199 -20.71 15.82 -11.31
C SER A 199 -20.80 14.89 -12.52
N LEU A 200 -19.68 14.23 -12.84
CA LEU A 200 -19.62 13.26 -13.94
C LEU A 200 -20.69 12.15 -13.82
N TYR A 201 -21.07 11.78 -12.59
CA TYR A 201 -21.98 10.66 -12.31
C TYR A 201 -23.39 11.07 -11.88
N HIS A 202 -23.60 12.36 -11.55
CA HIS A 202 -24.85 12.82 -10.97
C HIS A 202 -25.17 14.26 -11.39
N SER A 203 -26.43 14.52 -11.74
CA SER A 203 -26.95 15.88 -11.86
C SER A 203 -27.99 16.11 -10.76
N PRO A 204 -27.82 17.14 -9.92
CA PRO A 204 -28.74 17.42 -8.82
C PRO A 204 -30.14 17.68 -9.37
N ARG A 205 -31.14 17.04 -8.75
CA ARG A 205 -32.54 17.33 -9.05
C ARG A 205 -32.86 18.72 -8.51
N VAL A 206 -32.83 19.73 -9.37
CA VAL A 206 -33.40 21.05 -9.07
C VAL A 206 -34.88 20.81 -8.77
N SER A 207 -35.27 20.89 -7.49
CA SER A 207 -36.68 20.86 -7.15
C SER A 207 -37.31 22.12 -7.74
N ASN A 208 -37.92 21.99 -8.93
CA ASN A 208 -38.85 22.99 -9.43
C ASN A 208 -40.11 22.92 -8.57
N THR A 209 -40.02 23.33 -7.31
CA THR A 209 -41.18 23.78 -6.53
C THR A 209 -41.54 25.20 -6.97
N LYS A 210 -41.69 25.39 -8.29
CA LYS A 210 -42.44 26.52 -8.83
C LYS A 210 -43.92 26.19 -8.65
N LYS A 211 -44.44 26.53 -7.46
CA LYS A 211 -45.82 27.05 -7.38
C LYS A 211 -45.95 28.15 -8.43
N LYS A 212 -47.10 28.15 -9.13
CA LYS A 212 -47.53 29.11 -10.16
C LYS A 212 -47.02 30.55 -9.93
N PRO A 213 -46.68 31.31 -10.99
CA PRO A 213 -46.41 32.73 -10.86
C PRO A 213 -47.73 33.48 -10.75
N ASN A 214 -48.28 33.60 -9.55
CA ASN A 214 -49.22 34.68 -9.27
C ASN A 214 -48.50 35.73 -8.43
N SER A 215 -48.08 36.79 -9.12
CA SER A 215 -48.06 38.18 -8.65
C SER A 215 -47.76 38.40 -7.17
N ALA A 216 -46.48 38.50 -6.82
CA ALA A 216 -46.03 39.39 -5.75
C ALA A 216 -44.54 39.71 -5.96
N LYS A 217 -44.24 41.00 -5.97
CA LYS A 217 -42.90 41.58 -6.13
C LYS A 217 -41.91 40.93 -5.15
N VAL A 218 -40.91 40.22 -5.67
CA VAL A 218 -39.73 39.81 -4.90
C VAL A 218 -38.54 40.64 -5.41
N ASN A 219 -37.87 41.24 -4.45
CA ASN A 219 -36.71 42.12 -4.55
C ASN A 219 -35.58 41.49 -5.39
N PRO A 220 -34.87 42.21 -6.30
CA PRO A 220 -33.80 41.61 -7.12
C PRO A 220 -32.51 41.25 -6.36
N ASN A 221 -32.41 41.55 -5.06
CA ASN A 221 -31.14 41.50 -4.31
C ASN A 221 -31.01 40.37 -3.28
N SER A 222 -31.82 39.31 -3.35
CA SER A 222 -31.65 38.16 -2.46
C SER A 222 -31.73 36.84 -3.21
N GLY A 223 -30.59 36.18 -3.37
CA GLY A 223 -30.54 34.75 -3.64
C GLY A 223 -30.34 34.36 -5.11
N ALA A 224 -29.43 35.03 -5.83
CA ALA A 224 -28.62 34.27 -6.77
C ALA A 224 -27.93 33.18 -5.93
N GLN A 225 -28.40 31.93 -6.05
CA GLN A 225 -27.72 30.76 -5.49
C GLN A 225 -26.29 30.81 -6.03
N GLN A 226 -25.38 31.39 -5.25
CA GLN A 226 -23.96 31.29 -5.57
C GLN A 226 -23.64 29.80 -5.61
N PRO A 227 -22.94 29.31 -6.65
CA PRO A 227 -22.45 27.95 -6.63
C PRO A 227 -21.68 27.76 -5.32
N SER A 228 -22.13 26.83 -4.47
CA SER A 228 -21.44 26.52 -3.23
C SER A 228 -19.99 26.23 -3.60
N ARG A 229 -19.05 27.00 -3.02
CA ARG A 229 -17.63 26.75 -3.28
C ARG A 229 -17.34 25.31 -2.88
N PRO A 230 -16.63 24.53 -3.72
CA PRO A 230 -16.32 23.15 -3.40
C PRO A 230 -15.57 23.12 -2.06
N SER A 231 -16.04 22.29 -1.13
CA SER A 231 -15.38 22.11 0.15
C SER A 231 -14.03 21.43 -0.10
N VAL A 232 -12.95 22.04 0.36
CA VAL A 232 -11.59 21.51 0.18
C VAL A 232 -11.11 20.94 1.52
N GLY A 233 -10.80 19.65 1.51
CA GLY A 233 -10.15 18.97 2.63
C GLY A 233 -8.62 18.98 2.52
N ILE A 234 -7.93 18.98 3.65
CA ILE A 234 -6.48 18.79 3.73
C ILE A 234 -6.22 17.32 4.01
N LEU A 235 -5.61 16.61 3.06
CA LEU A 235 -5.27 15.19 3.19
C LEU A 235 -3.95 14.98 3.95
N SER A 236 -3.00 15.88 3.74
CA SER A 236 -1.69 15.86 4.40
C SER A 236 -1.14 17.29 4.49
N PRO A 237 -0.58 17.70 5.64
CA PRO A 237 0.00 19.02 5.80
C PRO A 237 1.23 19.22 4.90
N PRO A 238 1.71 20.46 4.75
CA PRO A 238 3.00 20.74 4.10
C PRO A 238 4.13 20.01 4.82
N LEU A 239 5.10 19.49 4.05
CA LEU A 239 6.28 18.84 4.59
C LEU A 239 7.43 19.84 4.71
N GLU A 240 8.17 19.75 5.81
CA GLU A 240 9.36 20.58 6.07
C GLU A 240 10.63 19.77 5.77
N PRO A 241 11.61 20.31 5.04
CA PRO A 241 12.87 19.60 4.77
C PRO A 241 13.56 19.12 6.06
N GLN A 242 14.01 17.86 6.08
CA GLN A 242 14.74 17.26 7.20
C GLN A 242 16.12 16.79 6.75
N THR A 243 17.15 17.08 7.54
CA THR A 243 18.53 16.63 7.28
C THR A 243 18.90 15.34 8.01
N ALA A 244 18.16 14.98 9.06
CA ALA A 244 18.38 13.78 9.87
C ALA A 244 17.05 13.30 10.48
N ILE A 245 16.95 12.00 10.81
CA ILE A 245 15.76 11.44 11.46
C ILE A 245 15.84 11.67 12.97
N LYS A 246 15.03 12.61 13.47
CA LYS A 246 14.85 12.84 14.91
C LYS A 246 13.66 12.05 15.43
N SER A 247 13.69 11.66 16.71
CA SER A 247 12.59 10.91 17.37
C SER A 247 11.21 11.52 17.12
N THR A 248 11.09 12.85 17.24
CA THR A 248 9.81 13.58 17.07
C THR A 248 9.26 13.59 15.65
N LYS A 249 10.11 13.45 14.63
CA LYS A 249 9.72 13.46 13.21
C LYS A 249 9.80 12.07 12.57
N ARG A 250 10.30 11.07 13.31
CA ARG A 250 10.50 9.69 12.84
C ARG A 250 9.24 9.10 12.23
N ALA A 251 8.13 9.16 12.97
CA ALA A 251 6.86 8.60 12.51
C ALA A 251 6.34 9.30 11.24
N THR A 252 6.50 10.62 11.13
CA THR A 252 6.13 11.37 9.92
C THR A 252 7.01 10.98 8.73
N ILE A 253 8.33 10.83 8.92
CA ILE A 253 9.26 10.44 7.85
C ILE A 253 8.95 9.03 7.36
N VAL A 254 8.81 8.07 8.26
CA VAL A 254 8.45 6.69 7.91
C VAL A 254 7.05 6.62 7.30
N GLY A 255 6.08 7.35 7.86
CA GLY A 255 4.73 7.45 7.31
C GLY A 255 4.70 8.00 5.89
N VAL A 256 5.52 9.01 5.58
CA VAL A 256 5.66 9.52 4.20
C VAL A 256 6.32 8.50 3.28
N ALA A 257 7.33 7.76 3.74
CA ALA A 257 7.92 6.68 2.95
C ALA A 257 6.89 5.58 2.61
N LEU A 258 6.06 5.20 3.59
CA LEU A 258 4.94 4.27 3.38
C LEU A 258 3.84 4.87 2.48
N ASP A 259 3.58 6.18 2.53
CA ASP A 259 2.67 6.84 1.59
C ASP A 259 3.23 6.81 0.15
N CYS A 260 4.56 6.96 -0.02
CA CYS A 260 5.21 6.79 -1.32
C CYS A 260 5.05 5.37 -1.87
N TYR A 261 5.18 4.36 -1.00
CA TYR A 261 4.86 2.97 -1.33
C TYR A 261 3.39 2.82 -1.72
N TYR A 262 2.47 3.37 -0.92
CA TYR A 262 1.03 3.29 -1.16
C TYR A 262 0.62 3.88 -2.52
N LYS A 263 1.22 5.00 -2.94
CA LYS A 263 0.98 5.62 -4.26
C LYS A 263 1.28 4.67 -5.43
N GLN A 264 2.15 3.68 -5.23
CA GLN A 264 2.55 2.70 -6.24
C GLN A 264 2.10 1.28 -5.91
N ILE A 265 1.21 1.10 -4.92
CA ILE A 265 0.86 -0.21 -4.34
C ILE A 265 0.30 -1.22 -5.36
N SER A 266 -0.35 -0.74 -6.42
CA SER A 266 -0.87 -1.59 -7.49
C SER A 266 0.23 -2.27 -8.30
N GLN A 267 1.43 -1.66 -8.35
CA GLN A 267 2.61 -2.19 -9.03
C GLN A 267 3.49 -3.01 -8.08
N MET A 268 3.20 -3.00 -6.76
CA MET A 268 4.01 -3.69 -5.76
C MET A 268 3.71 -5.19 -5.75
N PRO A 269 4.74 -6.04 -5.72
CA PRO A 269 4.56 -7.47 -5.69
C PRO A 269 3.99 -7.96 -4.35
N SER A 270 3.39 -9.15 -4.36
CA SER A 270 2.69 -9.71 -3.20
C SER A 270 3.60 -9.94 -1.99
N TRP A 271 4.86 -10.33 -2.18
CA TRP A 271 5.81 -10.55 -1.08
C TRP A 271 6.12 -9.27 -0.29
N SER A 272 6.25 -8.13 -0.97
CA SER A 272 6.41 -6.81 -0.33
C SER A 272 5.20 -6.46 0.55
N LYS A 273 3.98 -6.76 0.07
CA LYS A 273 2.74 -6.56 0.81
C LYS A 273 2.64 -7.50 2.03
N LEU A 274 3.08 -8.76 1.89
CA LEU A 274 3.13 -9.73 2.98
C LEU A 274 4.06 -9.25 4.10
N ASP A 275 5.26 -8.78 3.77
CA ASP A 275 6.19 -8.25 4.76
C ASP A 275 5.59 -7.03 5.47
N PHE A 276 4.93 -6.14 4.72
CA PHE A 276 4.19 -5.04 5.33
C PHE A 276 3.15 -5.52 6.36
N CYS A 277 2.30 -6.48 5.99
CA CYS A 277 1.26 -7.02 6.88
C CYS A 277 1.87 -7.63 8.15
N LYS A 278 2.97 -8.39 8.02
CA LYS A 278 3.69 -8.97 9.16
C LYS A 278 4.20 -7.89 10.11
N PHE A 279 4.95 -6.91 9.60
CA PHE A 279 5.45 -5.81 10.44
C PHE A 279 4.33 -4.99 11.07
N ALA A 280 3.22 -4.74 10.35
CA ALA A 280 2.07 -4.04 10.90
C ALA A 280 1.42 -4.81 12.07
N ALA A 281 1.35 -6.14 11.99
CA ALA A 281 0.90 -6.99 13.08
C ALA A 281 1.87 -6.93 14.27
N ASP A 282 3.17 -7.05 14.01
CA ASP A 282 4.22 -7.03 15.04
C ASP A 282 4.27 -5.70 15.80
N TRP A 283 4.15 -4.58 15.09
CA TRP A 283 4.16 -3.24 15.66
C TRP A 283 2.98 -2.96 16.58
N ALA A 284 1.82 -3.57 16.29
CA ALA A 284 0.65 -3.47 17.14
C ALA A 284 0.90 -4.12 18.52
N GLY A 285 1.73 -5.16 18.58
CA GLY A 285 2.07 -5.90 19.79
C GLY A 285 1.23 -7.16 19.98
N GLN A 286 1.32 -7.74 21.17
CA GLN A 286 0.79 -9.07 21.51
C GLN A 286 -0.73 -9.22 21.33
N ASP A 287 -1.16 -10.49 21.23
CA ASP A 287 -2.55 -10.90 21.09
C ASP A 287 -3.40 -10.51 22.31
N CYS A 288 -4.46 -9.75 22.04
CA CYS A 288 -5.53 -9.42 22.97
C CYS A 288 -6.76 -10.26 22.60
N ALA A 289 -7.53 -10.69 23.59
CA ALA A 289 -8.81 -11.39 23.36
C ALA A 289 -9.79 -10.58 22.49
N CYS A 290 -9.66 -9.25 22.49
CA CYS A 290 -10.43 -8.35 21.63
C CYS A 290 -10.24 -8.58 20.11
N LYS A 291 -9.24 -9.37 19.68
CA LYS A 291 -9.07 -9.79 18.27
C LYS A 291 -10.22 -10.69 17.78
N SER A 292 -10.76 -11.54 18.66
CA SER A 292 -11.80 -12.52 18.32
C SER A 292 -13.23 -12.00 18.52
N GLU A 293 -13.41 -10.76 18.97
CA GLU A 293 -14.74 -10.12 19.11
C GLU A 293 -15.56 -10.20 17.82
N PHE A 294 -14.89 -10.17 16.67
CA PHE A 294 -15.54 -10.20 15.36
C PHE A 294 -15.69 -11.60 14.75
N ASP A 295 -15.13 -12.62 15.40
CA ASP A 295 -15.19 -14.01 14.92
C ASP A 295 -16.37 -14.76 15.57
N ARG A 296 -16.95 -14.24 16.67
CA ARG A 296 -18.08 -14.81 17.44
C ARG A 296 -19.45 -14.82 16.74
N ASN A 297 -19.51 -14.69 15.42
CA ASN A 297 -20.77 -14.72 14.68
C ASN A 297 -21.18 -16.13 14.20
N HIS A 298 -20.46 -17.17 14.61
CA HIS A 298 -20.91 -18.56 14.45
C HIS A 298 -20.76 -19.31 15.79
N GLU A 299 -21.93 -19.60 16.37
CA GLU A 299 -22.26 -20.45 17.52
C GLU A 299 -22.58 -19.73 18.85
N ASP A 300 -23.86 -19.93 19.21
CA ASP A 300 -24.64 -19.65 20.41
C ASP A 300 -25.05 -18.21 20.79
N PRO A 301 -26.37 -17.93 20.94
CA PRO A 301 -26.84 -16.72 21.58
C PRO A 301 -26.52 -16.82 23.08
N VAL A 302 -25.57 -16.02 23.55
CA VAL A 302 -25.50 -15.72 24.98
C VAL A 302 -26.73 -14.88 25.30
N THR A 303 -27.74 -15.54 25.85
CA THR A 303 -28.96 -14.93 26.37
C THR A 303 -28.57 -13.98 27.51
N PHE A 304 -28.37 -12.71 27.21
CA PHE A 304 -28.36 -11.66 28.22
C PHE A 304 -29.81 -11.39 28.62
N SER A 305 -30.38 -12.26 29.44
CA SER A 305 -31.65 -12.00 30.11
C SER A 305 -31.39 -11.18 31.36
N VAL A 306 -31.46 -9.86 31.24
CA VAL A 306 -31.77 -9.01 32.39
C VAL A 306 -33.27 -9.13 32.60
N THR A 307 -33.65 -9.97 33.55
CA THR A 307 -34.96 -9.87 34.19
C THR A 307 -34.75 -9.24 35.55
N ASP A 308 -34.94 -7.93 35.61
CA ASP A 308 -35.41 -7.26 36.82
C ASP A 308 -36.77 -7.86 37.18
N THR A 309 -36.85 -8.51 38.33
CA THR A 309 -38.12 -8.76 39.00
C THR A 309 -37.99 -8.43 40.48
N ASP A 310 -38.66 -7.33 40.81
CA ASP A 310 -39.11 -6.91 42.13
C ASP A 310 -39.81 -8.03 42.92
N SER A 311 -39.75 -7.87 44.25
CA SER A 311 -40.74 -8.28 45.25
C SER A 311 -40.86 -9.77 45.66
N PHE A 312 -40.20 -10.07 46.77
CA PHE A 312 -40.77 -10.60 48.03
C PHE A 312 -41.96 -11.59 47.91
N ASP A 313 -41.72 -12.89 48.08
CA ASP A 313 -42.39 -13.68 49.14
C ASP A 313 -41.74 -15.06 49.40
N GLY A 314 -41.68 -15.42 50.68
CA GLY A 314 -41.89 -16.76 51.24
C GLY A 314 -41.13 -18.00 50.76
N ASN A 315 -40.09 -18.35 51.53
CA ASN A 315 -39.85 -19.69 52.13
C ASN A 315 -39.29 -20.84 51.26
N GLY A 316 -38.07 -21.28 51.60
CA GLY A 316 -37.53 -22.58 51.22
C GLY A 316 -36.00 -22.55 51.13
N GLU A 317 -35.34 -23.26 52.05
CA GLU A 317 -33.88 -23.43 52.09
C GLU A 317 -33.32 -23.89 50.74
N ASP A 318 -32.45 -23.08 50.12
CA ASP A 318 -31.29 -23.64 49.44
C ASP A 318 -30.11 -22.68 49.51
N ARG A 319 -28.99 -23.22 49.96
CA ARG A 319 -27.78 -22.49 50.30
C ARG A 319 -27.01 -22.28 48.99
N ILE A 320 -27.28 -21.19 48.29
CA ILE A 320 -26.60 -20.84 47.03
C ILE A 320 -25.09 -20.70 47.29
N GLU A 321 -24.31 -21.64 46.75
CA GLU A 321 -22.85 -21.60 46.68
C GLU A 321 -22.41 -20.49 45.71
N ILE A 322 -22.35 -19.25 46.21
CA ILE A 322 -21.85 -18.08 45.46
C ILE A 322 -20.32 -18.16 45.28
N GLU A 323 -19.63 -19.06 45.97
CA GLU A 323 -18.16 -19.14 45.97
C GLU A 323 -17.55 -19.72 44.68
N GLY A 324 -18.30 -20.49 43.88
CA GLY A 324 -17.78 -21.11 42.66
C GLY A 324 -17.67 -20.16 41.46
N GLN A 325 -18.66 -19.28 41.29
CA GLN A 325 -18.76 -18.46 40.08
C GLN A 325 -17.78 -17.27 40.08
N VAL A 326 -17.51 -16.67 41.24
CA VAL A 326 -16.53 -15.58 41.35
C VAL A 326 -15.09 -16.09 41.21
N VAL A 327 -14.84 -17.36 41.56
CA VAL A 327 -13.52 -18.00 41.41
C VAL A 327 -13.21 -18.29 39.95
N GLU A 328 -14.18 -18.76 39.17
CA GLU A 328 -14.01 -18.94 37.71
C GLU A 328 -13.84 -17.59 36.99
N ASP A 329 -14.57 -16.55 37.37
CA ASP A 329 -14.41 -15.20 36.79
C ASP A 329 -13.09 -14.52 37.22
N MET A 330 -12.59 -14.77 38.44
CA MET A 330 -11.26 -14.31 38.88
C MET A 330 -10.10 -15.10 38.26
N LYS A 331 -10.30 -16.37 37.91
CA LYS A 331 -9.31 -17.19 37.20
C LYS A 331 -9.12 -16.72 35.74
N ASN A 332 -10.17 -16.16 35.14
CA ASN A 332 -10.10 -15.52 33.83
C ASN A 332 -9.42 -14.13 33.84
N LEU A 333 -9.09 -13.59 35.02
CA LEU A 333 -8.31 -12.36 35.22
C LEU A 333 -6.86 -12.65 35.64
N GLU A 334 -6.46 -13.91 35.74
CA GLU A 334 -5.07 -14.28 35.98
C GLU A 334 -4.25 -13.85 34.76
N ILE A 335 -3.31 -12.92 34.98
CA ILE A 335 -2.28 -12.58 34.00
C ILE A 335 -1.45 -13.84 33.83
N GLN A 336 -1.83 -14.69 32.88
CA GLN A 336 -0.97 -15.72 32.37
C GLN A 336 0.24 -15.00 31.77
N ASP A 337 1.36 -15.04 32.48
CA ASP A 337 2.68 -14.93 31.88
C ASP A 337 2.81 -16.10 30.90
N ALA A 338 2.24 -15.90 29.71
CA ALA A 338 2.39 -16.76 28.56
C ALA A 338 3.85 -16.64 28.08
N ASN A 339 4.73 -17.30 28.82
CA ASN A 339 5.96 -17.84 28.27
C ASN A 339 5.58 -19.11 27.50
N SER A 340 4.75 -18.95 26.47
CA SER A 340 4.50 -19.98 25.47
C SER A 340 5.69 -19.97 24.52
N ASP A 341 6.61 -20.89 24.78
CA ASP A 341 7.79 -21.24 23.99
C ASP A 341 7.40 -21.82 22.63
N THR A 342 6.75 -20.99 21.80
CA THR A 342 6.70 -21.14 20.35
C THR A 342 7.56 -20.02 19.80
N GLY A 343 8.71 -20.37 19.23
CA GLY A 343 9.77 -19.45 18.78
C GLY A 343 9.40 -18.49 17.64
N VAL A 344 8.17 -18.00 17.57
CA VAL A 344 7.77 -16.87 16.74
C VAL A 344 8.13 -15.62 17.53
N GLY A 345 9.24 -14.98 17.15
CA GLY A 345 9.82 -13.85 17.87
C GLY A 345 8.77 -12.81 18.27
N ARG A 346 8.77 -12.46 19.57
CA ARG A 346 7.91 -11.44 20.16
C ARG A 346 7.99 -10.16 19.30
N GLY A 347 6.91 -9.80 18.60
CA GLY A 347 6.84 -8.59 17.80
C GLY A 347 7.23 -7.36 18.62
N THR A 348 8.02 -6.45 18.06
CA THR A 348 8.46 -5.23 18.78
C THR A 348 7.29 -4.24 18.80
N ARG A 349 6.61 -4.13 19.94
CA ARG A 349 5.57 -3.12 20.17
C ARG A 349 6.18 -1.72 20.07
N ILE A 350 5.66 -0.90 19.15
CA ILE A 350 6.10 0.49 18.98
C ILE A 350 4.97 1.48 19.27
N LEU A 351 5.31 2.78 19.31
CA LEU A 351 4.34 3.87 19.30
C LEU A 351 3.81 4.05 17.87
N LEU A 352 2.48 4.10 17.72
CA LEU A 352 1.80 4.24 16.44
C LEU A 352 1.02 5.57 16.39
N PRO A 353 1.71 6.72 16.27
CA PRO A 353 1.02 7.99 16.11
C PRO A 353 0.29 8.04 14.77
N TRP A 354 -0.69 8.94 14.67
CA TRP A 354 -1.64 8.98 13.55
C TRP A 354 -0.96 9.16 12.18
N GLU A 355 0.16 9.89 12.11
CA GLU A 355 0.92 10.12 10.88
C GLU A 355 1.49 8.83 10.28
N LEU A 356 1.82 7.85 11.13
CA LEU A 356 2.29 6.53 10.71
C LEU A 356 1.11 5.59 10.46
N LEU A 357 0.08 5.66 11.31
CA LEU A 357 -1.07 4.77 11.24
C LEU A 357 -1.93 5.02 9.99
N GLN A 358 -2.08 6.27 9.55
CA GLN A 358 -2.88 6.62 8.38
C GLN A 358 -2.44 5.91 7.09
N PRO A 359 -1.16 5.96 6.66
CA PRO A 359 -0.71 5.20 5.49
C PRO A 359 -0.77 3.68 5.75
N MET A 360 -0.54 3.21 6.98
CA MET A 360 -0.65 1.79 7.29
C MET A 360 -2.06 1.25 7.02
N LEU A 361 -3.09 1.95 7.48
CA LEU A 361 -4.48 1.56 7.27
C LEU A 361 -4.87 1.56 5.79
N ARG A 362 -4.32 2.49 5.00
CA ARG A 362 -4.54 2.53 3.54
C ARG A 362 -3.89 1.33 2.83
N ILE A 363 -2.66 0.99 3.22
CA ILE A 363 -1.95 -0.17 2.68
C ILE A 363 -2.71 -1.46 3.05
N LEU A 364 -3.09 -1.63 4.32
CA LEU A 364 -3.87 -2.80 4.75
C LEU A 364 -5.22 -2.88 4.04
N GLY A 365 -5.92 -1.75 3.89
CA GLY A 365 -7.18 -1.70 3.14
C GLY A 365 -7.01 -2.18 1.69
N HIS A 366 -5.91 -1.80 1.03
CA HIS A 366 -5.59 -2.35 -0.29
C HIS A 366 -5.25 -3.84 -0.23
N CYS A 367 -4.41 -4.29 0.70
CA CYS A 367 -4.04 -5.70 0.82
C CYS A 367 -5.27 -6.59 1.02
N LEU A 368 -6.23 -6.14 1.82
CA LEU A 368 -7.46 -6.83 2.18
C LEU A 368 -8.49 -6.86 1.03
N LEU A 369 -8.76 -5.70 0.43
CA LEU A 369 -9.87 -5.52 -0.52
C LEU A 369 -9.43 -5.50 -1.99
N GLY A 370 -8.12 -5.51 -2.25
CA GLY A 370 -7.58 -5.49 -3.59
C GLY A 370 -7.97 -6.74 -4.38
N PRO A 371 -8.58 -6.60 -5.58
CA PRO A 371 -9.09 -7.75 -6.34
C PRO A 371 -7.98 -8.68 -6.84
N LEU A 372 -6.79 -8.12 -7.10
CA LEU A 372 -5.63 -8.84 -7.63
C LEU A 372 -4.70 -9.41 -6.55
N ASN A 373 -5.02 -9.23 -5.26
CA ASN A 373 -4.18 -9.73 -4.19
C ASN A 373 -4.47 -11.22 -3.92
N PRO A 374 -3.42 -12.05 -3.73
CA PRO A 374 -3.59 -13.45 -3.38
C PRO A 374 -4.20 -13.60 -1.98
N ASN A 375 -4.80 -14.75 -1.70
CA ASN A 375 -5.46 -15.02 -0.43
C ASN A 375 -4.50 -14.86 0.76
N ASP A 376 -3.25 -15.31 0.63
CA ASP A 376 -2.23 -15.16 1.67
C ASP A 376 -2.02 -13.70 2.11
N VAL A 377 -2.05 -12.75 1.16
CA VAL A 377 -1.94 -11.30 1.45
C VAL A 377 -3.19 -10.80 2.18
N LYS A 378 -4.37 -11.29 1.78
CA LYS A 378 -5.64 -10.93 2.42
C LYS A 378 -5.72 -11.48 3.84
N ASP A 379 -5.27 -12.72 4.07
CA ASP A 379 -5.24 -13.36 5.38
C ASP A 379 -4.23 -12.65 6.31
N ALA A 380 -3.02 -12.38 5.82
CA ALA A 380 -2.03 -11.61 6.59
C ALA A 380 -2.53 -10.19 6.90
N ALA A 381 -3.21 -9.53 5.97
CA ALA A 381 -3.81 -8.21 6.21
C ALA A 381 -4.97 -8.28 7.21
N SER A 382 -5.80 -9.31 7.13
CA SER A 382 -6.94 -9.56 8.03
C SER A 382 -6.46 -9.76 9.47
N LEU A 383 -5.36 -10.50 9.66
CA LEU A 383 -4.67 -10.62 10.95
C LEU A 383 -4.12 -9.26 11.41
N ALA A 384 -3.36 -8.56 10.56
CA ALA A 384 -2.74 -7.28 10.92
C ALA A 384 -3.77 -6.20 11.31
N VAL A 385 -4.92 -6.13 10.62
CA VAL A 385 -5.99 -5.18 10.96
C VAL A 385 -6.60 -5.53 12.33
N ARG A 386 -6.81 -6.81 12.66
CA ARG A 386 -7.27 -7.23 14.00
C ARG A 386 -6.25 -6.87 15.08
N CYS A 387 -4.95 -7.06 14.80
CA CYS A 387 -3.88 -6.62 15.68
C CYS A 387 -3.92 -5.12 15.95
N LEU A 388 -4.09 -4.31 14.91
CA LEU A 388 -4.19 -2.86 15.05
C LEU A 388 -5.49 -2.42 15.72
N TYR A 389 -6.62 -3.11 15.52
CA TYR A 389 -7.86 -2.84 16.24
C TYR A 389 -7.66 -3.04 17.74
N ALA A 390 -7.14 -4.19 18.14
CA ALA A 390 -6.81 -4.47 19.53
C ALA A 390 -5.93 -3.38 20.13
N ARG A 391 -4.87 -3.01 19.40
CA ARG A 391 -3.96 -1.95 19.85
C ARG A 391 -4.64 -0.59 19.95
N ALA A 392 -5.44 -0.20 18.97
CA ALA A 392 -6.17 1.06 18.94
C ALA A 392 -7.18 1.16 20.10
N SER A 393 -7.81 0.05 20.47
CA SER A 393 -8.70 -0.05 21.62
C SER A 393 -7.95 0.15 22.94
N HIS A 394 -6.77 -0.46 23.09
CA HIS A 394 -5.93 -0.25 24.27
C HIS A 394 -5.38 1.17 24.38
N ASP A 395 -4.97 1.77 23.26
CA ASP A 395 -4.45 3.14 23.24
C ASP A 395 -5.55 4.21 23.21
N LEU A 396 -6.83 3.79 23.17
CA LEU A 396 -8.00 4.67 23.09
C LEU A 396 -7.90 5.71 21.97
N VAL A 397 -7.56 5.27 20.75
CA VAL A 397 -7.44 6.14 19.56
C VAL A 397 -8.71 6.02 18.70
N PRO A 398 -9.71 6.91 18.81
CA PRO A 398 -11.03 6.71 18.20
C PRO A 398 -10.98 6.57 16.67
N GLN A 399 -10.14 7.37 16.00
CA GLN A 399 -10.01 7.34 14.55
C GLN A 399 -9.48 5.99 14.06
N ALA A 400 -8.56 5.39 14.82
CA ALA A 400 -7.99 4.08 14.52
C ALA A 400 -8.98 2.95 14.78
N ILE A 401 -9.72 3.03 15.91
CA ILE A 401 -10.78 2.06 16.26
C ILE A 401 -11.84 2.02 15.15
N LEU A 402 -12.32 3.19 14.71
CA LEU A 402 -13.33 3.29 13.65
C LEU A 402 -12.83 2.72 12.32
N ALA A 403 -11.61 3.08 11.92
CA ALA A 403 -11.04 2.64 10.64
C ALA A 403 -10.79 1.13 10.61
N THR A 404 -10.16 0.58 11.66
CA THR A 404 -9.87 -0.86 11.76
C THR A 404 -11.14 -1.71 11.87
N ARG A 405 -12.11 -1.30 12.70
CA ARG A 405 -13.41 -1.97 12.79
C ARG A 405 -14.15 -1.99 11.45
N SER A 406 -14.13 -0.88 10.72
CA SER A 406 -14.76 -0.80 9.39
C SER A 406 -14.10 -1.77 8.40
N LEU A 407 -12.77 -1.87 8.42
CA LEU A 407 -12.03 -2.82 7.57
C LEU A 407 -12.34 -4.29 7.93
N ILE A 408 -12.41 -4.63 9.22
CA ILE A 408 -12.76 -5.99 9.67
C ILE A 408 -14.17 -6.37 9.20
N GLN A 409 -15.14 -5.47 9.35
CA GLN A 409 -16.51 -5.73 8.90
C GLN A 409 -16.62 -5.88 7.37
N LEU A 410 -15.83 -5.11 6.60
CA LEU A 410 -15.77 -5.25 5.16
C LEU A 410 -15.13 -6.58 4.73
N ASP A 411 -14.08 -7.03 5.40
CA ASP A 411 -13.46 -8.35 5.15
C ASP A 411 -14.44 -9.48 5.45
N ASN A 412 -15.06 -9.48 6.63
CA ASN A 412 -16.02 -10.52 7.02
C ASN A 412 -17.17 -10.62 5.99
N ARG A 413 -17.80 -9.49 5.63
CA ARG A 413 -18.85 -9.47 4.60
C ARG A 413 -18.34 -9.89 3.22
N GLY A 414 -17.10 -9.53 2.88
CA GLY A 414 -16.46 -9.93 1.62
C GLY A 414 -16.26 -11.45 1.54
N ARG A 415 -15.81 -12.06 2.64
CA ARG A 415 -15.64 -13.52 2.76
C ARG A 415 -16.98 -14.25 2.77
N GLU A 416 -17.97 -13.75 3.49
CA GLU A 416 -19.34 -14.27 3.50
C GLU A 416 -19.94 -14.24 2.08
N ALA A 417 -19.80 -13.12 1.36
CA ALA A 417 -20.25 -13.00 -0.04
C ALA A 417 -19.54 -14.00 -0.96
N ALA A 418 -18.23 -14.18 -0.81
CA ALA A 418 -17.47 -15.16 -1.58
C ALA A 418 -17.88 -16.62 -1.26
N ALA A 419 -18.13 -16.93 0.02
CA ALA A 419 -18.60 -18.24 0.46
C ALA A 419 -20.01 -18.55 -0.08
N MET A 420 -20.94 -17.58 -0.01
CA MET A 420 -22.28 -17.71 -0.59
C MET A 420 -22.23 -17.91 -2.11
N ALA A 421 -21.36 -17.18 -2.81
CA ALA A 421 -21.15 -17.37 -4.24
C ALA A 421 -20.62 -18.78 -4.56
N ALA A 422 -19.62 -19.26 -3.82
CA ALA A 422 -19.08 -20.61 -3.99
C ALA A 422 -20.13 -21.71 -3.72
N ALA A 423 -20.94 -21.57 -2.67
CA ALA A 423 -22.02 -22.49 -2.34
C ALA A 423 -23.10 -22.53 -3.44
N SER A 424 -23.43 -21.38 -4.04
CA SER A 424 -24.39 -21.31 -5.16
C SER A 424 -23.88 -22.05 -6.40
N VAL A 425 -22.58 -21.95 -6.71
CA VAL A 425 -21.94 -22.65 -7.82
C VAL A 425 -21.90 -24.16 -7.57
N ALA A 426 -21.56 -24.60 -6.35
CA ALA A 426 -21.57 -26.01 -5.97
C ALA A 426 -22.97 -26.65 -6.13
N ASN A 427 -24.03 -25.92 -5.75
CA ASN A 427 -25.42 -26.38 -5.90
C ASN A 427 -25.87 -26.48 -7.38
N THR A 428 -25.32 -25.66 -8.28
CA THR A 428 -25.60 -25.76 -9.73
C THR A 428 -24.85 -26.89 -10.43
N VAL A 429 -23.72 -27.34 -9.90
CA VAL A 429 -22.96 -28.48 -10.45
C VAL A 429 -23.48 -29.83 -9.92
N GLY A 430 -24.08 -29.84 -8.72
CA GLY A 430 -24.71 -31.04 -8.13
C GLY A 430 -26.11 -31.37 -8.67
N SER A 431 -26.75 -30.47 -9.42
CA SER A 431 -28.05 -30.72 -10.04
C SER A 431 -27.87 -31.39 -11.40
N ASN A 432 -27.71 -32.72 -11.36
CA ASN A 432 -27.78 -33.59 -12.53
C ASN A 432 -28.97 -33.21 -13.43
N ALA A 433 -28.65 -32.77 -14.64
CA ALA A 433 -29.57 -32.57 -15.74
C ALA A 433 -30.13 -33.93 -16.20
N ASN A 434 -31.19 -34.43 -15.57
CA ASN A 434 -32.02 -35.52 -16.09
C ASN A 434 -33.43 -35.47 -15.47
N THR A 435 -34.20 -34.45 -15.83
CA THR A 435 -35.67 -34.54 -15.78
C THR A 435 -36.27 -33.53 -16.77
N PRO A 436 -37.00 -33.96 -17.82
CA PRO A 436 -37.64 -33.03 -18.74
C PRO A 436 -38.91 -32.49 -18.09
N SER A 437 -38.86 -31.31 -17.48
CA SER A 437 -40.06 -30.62 -17.01
C SER A 437 -40.62 -29.74 -18.15
N LYS A 438 -41.87 -30.03 -18.53
CA LYS A 438 -42.66 -29.34 -19.56
C LYS A 438 -42.65 -27.82 -19.35
N ALA A 439 -42.48 -27.07 -20.43
CA ALA A 439 -42.63 -25.63 -20.47
C ALA A 439 -44.04 -25.20 -20.02
N LYS A 440 -44.12 -24.43 -18.93
CA LYS A 440 -45.33 -23.74 -18.49
C LYS A 440 -45.40 -22.41 -19.25
N LYS A 441 -46.50 -22.19 -19.99
CA LYS A 441 -46.78 -20.96 -20.76
C LYS A 441 -46.70 -19.72 -19.88
N PRO A 442 -46.25 -18.56 -20.40
CA PRO A 442 -46.32 -17.30 -19.67
C PRO A 442 -47.75 -16.77 -19.68
N GLU A 443 -48.32 -16.51 -18.50
CA GLU A 443 -49.56 -15.75 -18.36
C GLU A 443 -49.25 -14.27 -18.61
N ILE A 444 -49.85 -13.73 -19.68
CA ILE A 444 -49.85 -12.31 -20.00
C ILE A 444 -50.97 -11.66 -19.15
N LEU A 445 -50.58 -10.91 -18.13
CA LEU A 445 -51.49 -10.02 -17.41
C LEU A 445 -51.67 -8.73 -18.21
N LEU A 446 -52.78 -8.65 -18.96
CA LEU A 446 -53.29 -7.41 -19.53
C LEU A 446 -53.95 -6.59 -18.40
N VAL A 447 -53.31 -5.48 -18.02
CA VAL A 447 -53.93 -4.43 -17.22
C VAL A 447 -54.74 -3.54 -18.17
N SER A 448 -56.07 -3.63 -18.08
CA SER A 448 -56.97 -2.65 -18.70
C SER A 448 -57.10 -1.41 -17.81
N LYS A 449 -57.26 -0.28 -18.49
CA LYS A 449 -57.23 1.10 -18.01
C LYS A 449 -58.46 1.52 -17.22
#